data_AF-A0A7S3T454-F1
#
_entry.id   AF-A0A7S3T454-F1
#
_cell.length_a   1.000
_cell.length_b   1.000
_cell.length_c   1.000
_cell.angle_alpha   90.00
_cell.angle_beta   90.00
_cell.angle_gamma   90.00
#
_symmetry.space_group_name_H-M   'P 1'
#
loop_
_entity.id
_entity.type
_entity.pdbx_description
1 polymer ?
#
loop_
_entity_poly.entity_id
_entity_poly.type
_entity_poly.pdbx_seq_one_letter_code
_entity_poly.pdbx_strand_id
1 'polypeptide(L)'
;GSERHEEAMALYSELRQHGMDLTQQDYSAMLLLHGRGNEARQAMSVLAHLAEDFPRPDDETIAAIVELFKRLDLATAQMPISNPNLGFEAHDKADVHHEFHNYVDDGAHDQTFDHAEASSIGHSKASHACAPGAERVVIGPDGKCPCCGAQLQLLTLSNSERDEVRKVLLARAAERQGESGSDQLRTFSKWLEKQPPFDYVIDGPNVGYANQNFEGGRFEFTQVAAVLQLLQRKGKRVLLILPRKYAKDVIPNHTSSTERDTRISKVDRDILEEWKRQNIVYLCHSGLY
;
A
#
# COMPACT_ATOMS: atom_id res chain seq x y z
N GLY A 1 -34.98 -11.18 -23.21
CA GLY A 1 -33.58 -11.34 -22.77
C GLY A 1 -32.71 -10.43 -23.59
N SER A 2 -32.31 -10.88 -24.79
CA SER A 2 -31.42 -10.20 -25.75
C SER A 2 -31.73 -8.71 -26.02
N GLU A 3 -32.99 -8.36 -26.25
CA GLU A 3 -33.40 -7.01 -26.67
C GLU A 3 -33.05 -5.91 -25.63
N ARG A 4 -33.24 -6.20 -24.33
CA ARG A 4 -32.84 -5.29 -23.24
C ARG A 4 -31.31 -5.18 -23.06
N HIS A 5 -30.55 -6.16 -23.56
CA HIS A 5 -29.09 -6.13 -23.49
C HIS A 5 -28.54 -5.22 -24.60
N GLU A 6 -29.07 -5.31 -25.82
CA GLU A 6 -28.70 -4.44 -26.94
C GLU A 6 -29.04 -2.97 -26.69
N GLU A 7 -30.21 -2.68 -26.11
CA GLU A 7 -30.61 -1.32 -25.74
C GLU A 7 -29.66 -0.69 -24.69
N ALA A 8 -29.26 -1.45 -23.68
CA ALA A 8 -28.31 -0.99 -22.68
C ALA A 8 -26.94 -0.68 -23.31
N MET A 9 -26.47 -1.54 -24.23
CA MET A 9 -25.19 -1.36 -24.92
C MET A 9 -25.16 -0.16 -25.86
N ALA A 10 -26.27 0.10 -26.57
CA ALA A 10 -26.40 1.28 -27.42
C ALA A 10 -26.33 2.56 -26.57
N LEU A 11 -27.02 2.58 -25.43
CA LEU A 11 -27.00 3.70 -24.51
C LEU A 11 -25.57 3.98 -24.00
N TYR A 12 -24.84 2.97 -23.52
CA TYR A 12 -23.48 3.17 -23.00
C TYR A 12 -22.50 3.67 -24.07
N SER A 13 -22.61 3.17 -25.30
CA SER A 13 -21.79 3.64 -26.43
C SER A 13 -22.08 5.10 -26.76
N GLU A 14 -23.34 5.51 -26.70
CA GLU A 14 -23.78 6.89 -26.91
C GLU A 14 -23.29 7.82 -25.79
N LEU A 15 -23.37 7.40 -24.51
CA LEU A 15 -22.88 8.19 -23.38
C LEU A 15 -21.38 8.52 -23.53
N ARG A 16 -20.56 7.54 -23.95
CA ARG A 16 -19.12 7.73 -24.23
C ARG A 16 -18.86 8.66 -25.41
N GLN A 17 -19.63 8.53 -26.50
CA GLN A 17 -19.50 9.44 -27.67
C GLN A 17 -19.81 10.89 -27.31
N HIS A 18 -20.68 11.10 -26.32
CA HIS A 18 -21.00 12.41 -25.77
C HIS A 18 -20.04 12.89 -24.67
N GLY A 19 -18.95 12.14 -24.39
CA GLY A 19 -17.92 12.54 -23.45
C GLY A 19 -18.36 12.49 -21.98
N MET A 20 -19.33 11.64 -21.63
CA MET A 20 -19.67 11.42 -20.24
C MET A 20 -18.71 10.42 -19.59
N ASP A 21 -18.19 10.80 -18.43
CA ASP A 21 -17.35 9.95 -17.60
C ASP A 21 -18.20 8.82 -17.00
N LEU A 22 -17.78 7.58 -17.21
CA LEU A 22 -18.45 6.40 -16.67
C LEU A 22 -17.96 6.15 -15.24
N THR A 23 -18.85 5.64 -14.39
CA THR A 23 -18.49 5.22 -13.03
C THR A 23 -18.02 3.77 -13.00
N GLN A 24 -17.35 3.38 -11.92
CA GLN A 24 -16.99 1.97 -11.68
C GLN A 24 -18.20 1.04 -11.62
N GLN A 25 -19.35 1.54 -11.15
CA GLN A 25 -20.61 0.81 -11.14
C GLN A 25 -21.13 0.56 -12.57
N ASP A 26 -20.99 1.53 -13.47
CA ASP A 26 -21.35 1.39 -14.88
C ASP A 26 -20.47 0.32 -15.55
N TYR A 27 -19.17 0.35 -15.29
CA TYR A 27 -18.24 -0.68 -15.75
C TYR A 27 -18.61 -2.07 -15.22
N SER A 28 -18.88 -2.20 -13.92
CA SER A 28 -19.32 -3.45 -13.30
C SER A 28 -20.58 -4.02 -13.96
N ALA A 29 -21.57 -3.17 -14.22
CA ALA A 29 -22.80 -3.57 -14.91
C ALA A 29 -22.52 -4.09 -16.33
N MET A 30 -21.68 -3.39 -17.11
CA MET A 30 -21.29 -3.81 -18.46
C MET A 30 -20.51 -5.13 -18.47
N LEU A 31 -19.59 -5.32 -17.52
CA LEU A 31 -18.84 -6.57 -17.38
C LEU A 31 -19.79 -7.74 -17.10
N LEU A 32 -20.69 -7.60 -16.13
CA LEU A 32 -21.68 -8.65 -15.82
C LEU A 32 -22.64 -8.91 -16.99
N LEU A 33 -22.98 -7.88 -17.76
CA LEU A 33 -23.83 -7.98 -18.94
C LEU A 33 -23.14 -8.83 -20.04
N HIS A 34 -21.91 -8.50 -20.40
CA HIS A 34 -21.15 -9.26 -21.40
C HIS A 34 -20.82 -10.67 -20.91
N GLY A 35 -20.58 -10.86 -19.60
CA GLY A 35 -20.42 -12.17 -19.01
C GLY A 35 -21.67 -13.04 -19.17
N ARG A 36 -22.87 -12.49 -18.96
CA ARG A 36 -24.14 -13.21 -19.20
C ARG A 36 -24.38 -13.55 -20.67
N GLY A 37 -23.93 -12.70 -21.59
CA GLY A 37 -24.00 -12.91 -23.03
C GLY A 37 -22.91 -13.82 -23.61
N ASN A 38 -21.91 -14.20 -22.80
CA ASN A 38 -20.67 -14.85 -23.24
C ASN A 38 -19.96 -14.05 -24.37
N GLU A 39 -19.99 -12.71 -24.28
CA GLU A 39 -19.44 -11.79 -25.28
C GLU A 39 -18.00 -11.42 -24.94
N ALA A 40 -17.09 -12.40 -25.03
CA ALA A 40 -15.73 -12.28 -24.53
C ALA A 40 -14.96 -11.06 -25.11
N ARG A 41 -15.08 -10.77 -26.41
CA ARG A 41 -14.36 -9.66 -27.05
C ARG A 41 -14.80 -8.30 -26.49
N GLN A 42 -16.10 -8.13 -26.30
CA GLN A 42 -16.69 -6.90 -25.78
C GLN A 42 -16.35 -6.75 -24.29
N ALA A 43 -16.47 -7.83 -23.52
CA ALA A 43 -16.07 -7.85 -22.12
C ALA A 43 -14.60 -7.41 -21.91
N MET A 44 -13.69 -7.91 -22.75
CA MET A 44 -12.27 -7.53 -22.68
C MET A 44 -12.02 -6.07 -23.08
N SER A 45 -12.78 -5.54 -24.05
CA SER A 45 -12.75 -4.11 -24.38
C SER A 45 -13.19 -3.25 -23.18
N VAL A 46 -14.26 -3.66 -22.50
CA VAL A 46 -14.73 -2.97 -21.27
C VAL A 46 -13.68 -3.04 -20.16
N LEU A 47 -13.04 -4.20 -19.95
CA LEU A 47 -11.95 -4.35 -18.98
C LEU A 47 -10.75 -3.43 -19.28
N ALA A 48 -10.37 -3.29 -20.55
CA ALA A 48 -9.26 -2.42 -20.94
C ALA A 48 -9.55 -0.95 -20.62
N HIS A 49 -10.76 -0.47 -20.94
CA HIS A 49 -11.16 0.90 -20.61
C HIS A 49 -11.31 1.12 -19.10
N LEU A 50 -11.84 0.13 -18.37
CA LEU A 50 -11.90 0.18 -16.91
C LEU A 50 -10.50 0.35 -16.29
N ALA A 51 -9.51 -0.39 -16.79
CA ALA A 51 -8.14 -0.30 -16.29
C ALA A 51 -7.47 1.05 -16.59
N GLU A 52 -7.84 1.70 -17.70
CA GLU A 52 -7.38 3.04 -18.06
C GLU A 52 -8.02 4.13 -17.18
N ASP A 53 -9.35 4.11 -17.04
CA ASP A 53 -10.09 5.13 -16.28
C ASP A 53 -9.92 4.94 -14.75
N PHE A 54 -9.85 3.68 -14.31
CA PHE A 54 -9.81 3.28 -12.90
C PHE A 54 -8.68 2.26 -12.65
N PRO A 55 -7.41 2.70 -12.60
CA PRO A 55 -6.27 1.82 -12.32
C PRO A 55 -6.30 1.17 -10.92
N ARG A 56 -7.21 1.63 -10.05
CA ARG A 56 -7.54 1.04 -8.75
C ARG A 56 -9.05 0.83 -8.61
N PRO A 57 -9.59 -0.29 -9.10
CA PRO A 57 -11.00 -0.63 -8.93
C PRO A 57 -11.33 -0.86 -7.45
N ASP A 58 -12.57 -0.58 -7.06
CA ASP A 58 -13.11 -0.92 -5.74
C ASP A 58 -13.51 -2.40 -5.63
N ASP A 59 -13.80 -2.85 -4.41
CA ASP A 59 -14.11 -4.26 -4.11
C ASP A 59 -15.31 -4.79 -4.90
N GLU A 60 -16.31 -3.94 -5.14
CA GLU A 60 -17.52 -4.32 -5.90
C GLU A 60 -17.18 -4.54 -7.38
N THR A 61 -16.35 -3.66 -7.94
CA THR A 61 -15.87 -3.77 -9.31
C THR A 61 -14.96 -4.96 -9.50
N ILE A 62 -14.10 -5.22 -8.52
CA ILE A 62 -13.28 -6.42 -8.46
C ILE A 62 -14.16 -7.69 -8.50
N ALA A 63 -15.21 -7.75 -7.68
CA ALA A 63 -16.13 -8.88 -7.67
C ALA A 63 -16.84 -9.07 -9.03
N ALA A 64 -17.21 -7.99 -9.71
CA ALA A 64 -17.81 -8.04 -11.04
C ALA A 64 -16.84 -8.59 -12.11
N ILE A 65 -15.55 -8.22 -12.04
CA ILE A 65 -14.50 -8.77 -12.93
C ILE A 65 -14.36 -10.28 -12.72
N VAL A 66 -14.33 -10.73 -11.47
CA VAL A 66 -14.22 -12.15 -11.15
C VAL A 66 -15.46 -12.91 -11.66
N GLU A 67 -16.66 -12.39 -11.43
CA GLU A 67 -17.91 -12.98 -11.91
C GLU A 67 -18.00 -13.03 -13.43
N LEU A 68 -17.44 -12.03 -14.13
CA LEU A 68 -17.28 -12.06 -15.58
C LEU A 68 -16.43 -13.27 -16.00
N PHE A 69 -15.23 -13.43 -15.44
CA PHE A 69 -14.32 -14.52 -15.83
C PHE A 69 -14.89 -15.90 -15.53
N LYS A 70 -15.70 -16.06 -14.48
CA LYS A 70 -16.44 -17.30 -14.20
C LYS A 70 -17.46 -17.68 -15.29
N ARG A 71 -17.98 -16.69 -16.03
CA ARG A 71 -19.04 -16.89 -17.04
C ARG A 71 -18.51 -16.97 -18.46
N LEU A 72 -17.33 -16.40 -18.73
CA LEU A 72 -16.73 -16.41 -20.05
C LEU A 72 -16.15 -17.78 -20.39
N ASP A 73 -16.46 -18.28 -21.58
CA ASP A 73 -15.70 -19.36 -22.19
C ASP A 73 -14.41 -18.79 -22.83
N LEU A 74 -13.34 -18.79 -22.02
CA LEU A 74 -12.04 -18.28 -22.44
C LEU A 74 -11.38 -19.10 -23.56
N ALA A 75 -11.81 -20.35 -23.78
CA ALA A 75 -11.28 -21.20 -24.85
C ALA A 75 -11.76 -20.71 -26.23
N THR A 76 -13.01 -20.25 -26.34
CA THR A 76 -13.52 -19.61 -27.56
C THR A 76 -12.91 -18.23 -27.86
N ALA A 77 -12.32 -17.57 -26.85
CA ALA A 77 -11.79 -16.22 -26.98
C ALA A 77 -10.36 -16.14 -27.55
N GLN A 78 -9.69 -17.28 -27.82
CA GLN A 78 -8.29 -17.35 -28.29
C GLN A 78 -7.34 -16.46 -27.46
N MET A 79 -7.55 -16.38 -26.15
CA MET A 79 -6.73 -15.57 -25.27
C MET A 79 -5.58 -16.39 -24.68
N PRO A 80 -4.36 -15.83 -24.56
CA PRO A 80 -3.32 -16.47 -23.77
C PRO A 80 -3.79 -16.54 -22.30
N ILE A 81 -4.04 -17.76 -21.82
CA ILE A 81 -4.50 -18.08 -20.44
C ILE A 81 -3.46 -17.63 -19.39
N SER A 82 -2.25 -17.30 -19.82
CA SER A 82 -1.16 -16.80 -19.00
C SER A 82 -1.37 -15.33 -18.61
N ASN A 83 -2.17 -15.11 -17.57
CA ASN A 83 -2.19 -13.90 -16.74
C ASN A 83 -2.46 -12.60 -17.53
N PRO A 84 -3.74 -12.16 -17.69
CA PRO A 84 -3.99 -10.84 -18.24
C PRO A 84 -3.44 -9.84 -17.22
N ASN A 85 -2.29 -9.25 -17.53
CA ASN A 85 -1.67 -8.21 -16.74
C ASN A 85 -2.55 -6.96 -16.87
N LEU A 86 -3.68 -6.94 -16.16
CA LEU A 86 -4.78 -5.97 -16.30
C LEU A 86 -4.43 -4.56 -15.78
N GLY A 87 -3.14 -4.24 -15.57
CA GLY A 87 -2.70 -2.90 -15.16
C GLY A 87 -3.07 -2.47 -13.74
N PHE A 88 -3.82 -3.27 -12.97
CA PHE A 88 -4.27 -2.93 -11.62
C PHE A 88 -3.15 -2.96 -10.56
N GLU A 89 -3.18 -2.03 -9.60
CA GLU A 89 -2.21 -1.94 -8.48
C GLU A 89 -2.52 -2.92 -7.32
N ALA A 90 -1.51 -3.23 -6.48
CA ALA A 90 -1.33 -4.56 -5.89
C ALA A 90 -2.08 -4.93 -4.59
N HIS A 91 -2.87 -4.05 -3.95
CA HIS A 91 -3.18 -4.29 -2.54
C HIS A 91 -4.39 -5.19 -2.22
N ASP A 92 -5.22 -5.57 -3.20
CA ASP A 92 -6.32 -6.53 -3.02
C ASP A 92 -6.33 -7.64 -4.09
N LYS A 93 -5.15 -7.96 -4.64
CA LYS A 93 -4.99 -8.99 -5.69
C LYS A 93 -5.21 -10.43 -5.22
N ALA A 94 -5.19 -10.69 -3.91
CA ALA A 94 -5.16 -12.06 -3.38
C ALA A 94 -6.47 -12.83 -3.60
N ASP A 95 -7.62 -12.18 -3.44
CA ASP A 95 -8.92 -12.84 -3.62
C ASP A 95 -9.27 -12.99 -5.11
N VAL A 96 -8.92 -11.99 -5.94
CA VAL A 96 -9.05 -12.06 -7.42
C VAL A 96 -8.19 -13.16 -8.02
N HIS A 97 -6.91 -13.25 -7.62
CA HIS A 97 -6.03 -14.32 -8.10
C HIS A 97 -6.44 -15.70 -7.60
N HIS A 98 -6.90 -15.82 -6.35
CA HIS A 98 -7.32 -17.10 -5.79
C HIS A 98 -8.57 -17.65 -6.51
N GLU A 99 -9.58 -16.81 -6.76
CA GLU A 99 -10.79 -17.22 -7.45
C GLU A 99 -10.56 -17.48 -8.96
N PHE A 100 -9.68 -16.70 -9.61
CA PHE A 100 -9.31 -16.91 -11.02
C PHE A 100 -8.51 -18.20 -11.24
N HIS A 101 -7.53 -18.50 -10.38
CA HIS A 101 -6.68 -19.69 -10.56
C HIS A 101 -7.39 -21.01 -10.22
N ASN A 102 -8.28 -21.05 -9.24
CA ASN A 102 -9.05 -22.27 -8.93
C ASN A 102 -9.97 -22.69 -10.09
N TYR A 103 -10.41 -21.75 -10.93
CA TYR A 103 -11.29 -22.03 -12.08
C TYR A 103 -10.57 -22.62 -13.30
N VAL A 104 -9.31 -22.23 -13.55
CA VAL A 104 -8.51 -22.78 -14.65
C VAL A 104 -8.26 -24.29 -14.47
N ASP A 105 -8.18 -24.78 -13.22
CA ASP A 105 -7.97 -26.21 -12.93
C ASP A 105 -9.25 -27.06 -13.01
N ASP A 106 -10.41 -26.56 -12.57
CA ASP A 106 -11.67 -27.34 -12.64
C ASP A 106 -12.12 -27.62 -14.10
N GLY A 107 -11.67 -26.80 -15.07
CA GLY A 107 -11.90 -27.00 -16.50
C GLY A 107 -10.79 -27.75 -17.25
N ALA A 108 -9.63 -27.98 -16.64
CA ALA A 108 -8.47 -28.59 -17.31
C ALA A 108 -8.43 -30.13 -17.21
N HIS A 109 -9.49 -30.77 -16.73
CA HIS A 109 -9.57 -32.23 -16.69
C HIS A 109 -9.65 -32.92 -18.08
N ASP A 110 -9.78 -32.17 -19.18
CA ASP A 110 -9.89 -32.75 -20.53
C ASP A 110 -8.96 -32.13 -21.60
N GLN A 111 -7.92 -31.39 -21.20
CA GLN A 111 -6.92 -30.90 -22.16
C GLN A 111 -5.52 -31.31 -21.74
N THR A 112 -5.00 -32.34 -22.40
CA THR A 112 -3.59 -32.71 -22.40
C THR A 112 -2.77 -31.51 -22.90
N PHE A 113 -2.12 -30.79 -21.98
CA PHE A 113 -1.08 -29.83 -22.34
C PHE A 113 0.15 -30.60 -22.82
N ASP A 114 0.56 -30.36 -24.07
CA ASP A 114 1.80 -30.90 -24.62
C ASP A 114 3.00 -30.33 -23.84
N HIS A 115 3.63 -31.20 -23.06
CA HIS A 115 4.86 -30.94 -22.34
C HIS A 115 6.04 -30.77 -23.32
N ALA A 116 6.33 -29.54 -23.76
CA ALA A 116 7.55 -29.29 -24.54
C ALA A 116 8.40 -28.08 -24.15
N GLU A 117 7.93 -27.12 -23.35
CA GLU A 117 8.75 -25.91 -23.04
C GLU A 117 8.87 -25.57 -21.54
N ALA A 118 9.01 -26.59 -20.69
CA ALA A 118 9.37 -26.40 -19.28
C ALA A 118 10.59 -27.24 -18.87
N SER A 119 11.58 -27.38 -19.75
CA SER A 119 12.88 -27.99 -19.42
C SER A 119 13.98 -26.93 -19.38
N SER A 120 13.99 -26.12 -18.33
CA SER A 120 15.25 -25.63 -17.74
C SER A 120 14.95 -24.81 -16.47
N ILE A 121 14.99 -25.46 -15.31
CA ILE A 121 15.59 -24.92 -14.07
C ILE A 121 15.74 -26.11 -13.12
N GLY A 122 16.96 -26.24 -12.59
CA GLY A 122 17.49 -27.43 -11.94
C GLY A 122 16.77 -27.86 -10.67
N HIS A 123 16.82 -29.17 -10.46
CA HIS A 123 16.28 -29.88 -9.32
C HIS A 123 16.91 -29.42 -8.00
N SER A 124 16.09 -29.07 -7.01
CA SER A 124 16.38 -29.41 -5.62
C SER A 124 15.08 -29.83 -4.94
N LYS A 125 15.07 -31.06 -4.43
CA LYS A 125 13.92 -31.72 -3.82
C LYS A 125 13.57 -31.03 -2.50
N ALA A 126 12.49 -30.26 -2.49
CA ALA A 126 11.74 -29.96 -1.28
C ALA A 126 10.43 -30.77 -1.34
N SER A 127 10.23 -31.60 -0.32
CA SER A 127 9.17 -32.58 -0.19
C SER A 127 7.84 -31.93 0.19
N HIS A 128 7.25 -31.12 -0.67
CA HIS A 128 5.82 -30.83 -0.69
C HIS A 128 5.44 -30.71 -2.17
N ALA A 129 4.77 -31.74 -2.70
CA ALA A 129 4.20 -31.65 -4.03
C ALA A 129 3.09 -30.58 -3.95
N CYS A 130 3.36 -29.38 -4.45
CA CYS A 130 2.28 -28.43 -4.70
C CYS A 130 1.32 -29.08 -5.67
N ALA A 131 0.04 -29.10 -5.29
CA ALA A 131 -1.02 -29.47 -6.20
C ALA A 131 -0.96 -28.53 -7.44
N PRO A 132 -1.38 -29.00 -8.63
CA PRO A 132 -1.72 -28.06 -9.69
C PRO A 132 -2.76 -27.07 -9.14
N GLY A 133 -2.45 -25.78 -9.16
CA GLY A 133 -3.35 -24.71 -8.73
C GLY A 133 -2.74 -23.66 -7.80
N ALA A 134 -3.60 -22.75 -7.30
CA ALA A 134 -3.22 -21.69 -6.39
C ALA A 134 -3.44 -22.07 -4.92
N GLU A 135 -2.38 -22.01 -4.13
CA GLU A 135 -2.42 -22.29 -2.69
C GLU A 135 -2.21 -21.01 -1.87
N ARG A 136 -2.98 -20.84 -0.79
CA ARG A 136 -2.73 -19.76 0.18
C ARG A 136 -1.50 -20.13 1.01
N VAL A 137 -0.45 -19.33 0.90
CA VAL A 137 0.81 -19.53 1.61
C VAL A 137 1.18 -18.31 2.46
N VAL A 138 1.93 -18.56 3.54
CA VAL A 138 2.57 -17.50 4.33
C VAL A 138 4.05 -17.44 3.94
N ILE A 139 4.50 -16.26 3.53
CA ILE A 139 5.89 -16.04 3.13
C ILE A 139 6.74 -15.80 4.38
N GLY A 140 7.88 -16.50 4.47
CA GLY A 140 8.86 -16.34 5.53
C GLY A 140 9.69 -15.06 5.40
N PRO A 141 10.56 -14.75 6.39
CA PRO A 141 11.39 -13.55 6.37
C PRO A 141 12.45 -13.51 5.26
N ASP A 142 12.72 -14.65 4.61
CA ASP A 142 13.59 -14.74 3.43
C ASP A 142 12.89 -14.31 2.14
N GLY A 143 11.58 -14.06 2.19
CA GLY A 143 10.78 -13.62 1.04
C GLY A 143 10.57 -14.71 -0.01
N LYS A 144 10.76 -15.99 0.33
CA LYS A 144 10.57 -17.10 -0.61
C LYS A 144 9.19 -17.74 -0.45
N CYS A 145 8.55 -18.02 -1.59
CA CYS A 145 7.31 -18.79 -1.61
C CYS A 145 7.61 -20.25 -1.21
N PRO A 146 6.95 -20.78 -0.16
CA PRO A 146 7.18 -22.16 0.27
C PRO A 146 6.63 -23.20 -0.72
N CYS A 147 5.68 -22.79 -1.60
CA CYS A 147 5.11 -23.67 -2.61
C CYS A 147 5.96 -23.75 -3.88
N CYS A 148 6.23 -22.61 -4.54
CA CYS A 148 6.92 -22.59 -5.83
C CYS A 148 8.41 -22.20 -5.75
N GLY A 149 8.91 -21.83 -4.57
CA GLY A 149 10.28 -21.37 -4.39
C GLY A 149 10.59 -19.97 -4.96
N ALA A 150 9.61 -19.29 -5.57
CA ALA A 150 9.78 -17.96 -6.15
C ALA A 150 10.18 -16.93 -5.07
N GLN A 151 11.09 -16.02 -5.43
CA GLN A 151 11.56 -14.93 -4.57
C GLN A 151 10.68 -13.69 -4.79
N LEU A 152 10.13 -13.13 -3.70
CA LEU A 152 9.45 -11.85 -3.77
C LEU A 152 10.40 -10.76 -4.28
N GLN A 153 9.92 -9.96 -5.23
CA GLN A 153 10.66 -8.83 -5.76
C GLN A 153 10.74 -7.73 -4.70
N LEU A 154 11.97 -7.30 -4.39
CA LEU A 154 12.18 -6.09 -3.62
C LEU A 154 11.83 -4.88 -4.49
N LEU A 155 10.73 -4.21 -4.19
CA LEU A 155 10.34 -2.99 -4.87
C LEU A 155 11.21 -1.84 -4.38
N THR A 156 12.11 -1.35 -5.23
CA THR A 156 12.95 -0.19 -4.95
C THR A 156 12.60 0.95 -5.89
N LEU A 157 12.48 2.16 -5.35
CA LEU A 157 12.39 3.36 -6.16
C LEU A 157 13.76 3.73 -6.73
N SER A 158 13.80 3.98 -8.05
CA SER A 158 14.90 4.65 -8.73
C SER A 158 15.12 6.07 -8.19
N ASN A 159 16.27 6.68 -8.48
CA ASN A 159 16.55 8.03 -8.01
C ASN A 159 15.55 9.06 -8.57
N SER A 160 15.15 8.94 -9.83
CA SER A 160 14.15 9.80 -10.45
C SER A 160 12.77 9.65 -9.80
N GLU A 161 12.33 8.43 -9.48
CA GLU A 161 11.05 8.21 -8.79
C GLU A 161 11.09 8.77 -7.36
N ARG A 162 12.21 8.62 -6.64
CA ARG A 162 12.38 9.22 -5.31
C ARG A 162 12.30 10.74 -5.36
N ASP A 163 12.89 11.35 -6.38
CA ASP A 163 12.88 12.80 -6.56
C ASP A 163 11.47 13.31 -6.88
N GLU A 164 10.72 12.59 -7.72
CA GLU A 164 9.34 12.93 -8.02
C GLU A 164 8.44 12.78 -6.79
N VAL A 165 8.54 11.67 -6.06
CA VAL A 165 7.83 11.47 -4.78
C VAL A 165 8.15 12.60 -3.81
N ARG A 166 9.43 12.97 -3.68
CA ARG A 166 9.85 14.09 -2.81
C ARG A 166 9.17 15.39 -3.22
N LYS A 167 9.17 15.72 -4.52
CA LYS A 167 8.58 16.95 -5.05
C LYS A 167 7.08 17.01 -4.77
N VAL A 168 6.36 15.92 -5.05
CA VAL A 168 4.92 15.82 -4.80
C VAL A 168 4.61 15.94 -3.31
N LEU A 169 5.35 15.27 -2.44
CA LEU A 169 5.15 15.36 -0.99
C LEU A 169 5.37 16.77 -0.45
N LEU A 170 6.42 17.47 -0.92
CA LEU A 170 6.69 18.85 -0.51
C LEU A 170 5.59 19.82 -0.96
N ALA A 171 5.09 19.67 -2.19
CA ALA A 171 3.98 20.47 -2.69
C ALA A 171 2.71 20.26 -1.84
N ARG A 172 2.33 19.01 -1.59
CA ARG A 172 1.15 18.67 -0.77
C ARG A 172 1.28 19.12 0.68
N ALA A 173 2.48 19.04 1.25
CA ALA A 173 2.74 19.53 2.61
C ALA A 173 2.57 21.06 2.68
N ALA A 174 3.07 21.79 1.68
CA ALA A 174 2.92 23.24 1.62
C ALA A 174 1.45 23.66 1.45
N GLU A 175 0.69 22.97 0.61
CA GLU A 175 -0.75 23.23 0.40
C GLU A 175 -1.56 23.05 1.69
N ARG A 176 -1.28 22.00 2.47
CA ARG A 176 -2.04 21.66 3.68
C ARG A 176 -1.83 22.65 4.83
N GLN A 177 -0.66 23.26 4.95
CA GLN A 177 -0.31 24.03 6.14
C GLN A 177 -0.41 25.56 5.97
N GLY A 178 -0.86 26.03 4.80
CA GLY A 178 -0.98 27.47 4.50
C GLY A 178 0.37 28.21 4.55
N GLU A 179 0.33 29.55 4.47
CA GLU A 179 1.55 30.38 4.40
C GLU A 179 2.48 30.15 5.61
N SER A 180 1.92 30.16 6.82
CA SER A 180 2.70 29.97 8.06
C SER A 180 3.33 28.58 8.18
N GLY A 181 2.68 27.53 7.69
CA GLY A 181 3.27 26.18 7.69
C GLY A 181 4.29 25.98 6.58
N SER A 182 4.08 26.61 5.42
CA SER A 182 5.07 26.63 4.32
C SER A 182 6.40 27.27 4.78
N ASP A 183 6.34 28.30 5.62
CA ASP A 183 7.48 28.96 6.24
C ASP A 183 8.21 28.07 7.25
N GLN A 184 7.44 27.30 8.04
CA GLN A 184 8.00 26.34 8.99
C GLN A 184 8.67 25.17 8.27
N LEU A 185 8.06 24.65 7.20
CA LEU A 185 8.63 23.59 6.37
C LEU A 185 9.94 24.06 5.73
N ARG A 186 9.96 25.30 5.20
CA ARG A 186 11.18 25.90 4.66
C ARG A 186 12.27 26.06 5.72
N THR A 187 11.91 26.47 6.93
CA THR A 187 12.82 26.54 8.08
C THR A 187 13.41 25.17 8.42
N PHE A 188 12.58 24.13 8.44
CA PHE A 188 13.03 22.76 8.68
C PHE A 188 13.97 22.26 7.57
N SER A 189 13.62 22.48 6.29
CA SER A 189 14.47 22.11 5.16
C SER A 189 15.85 22.76 5.23
N LYS A 190 15.91 24.08 5.50
CA LYS A 190 17.18 24.80 5.67
C LYS A 190 18.00 24.33 6.86
N TRP A 191 17.34 23.86 7.91
CA TRP A 191 18.02 23.26 9.06
C TRP A 191 18.60 21.89 8.70
N LEU A 192 17.83 21.07 7.98
CA LEU A 192 18.19 19.71 7.57
C LEU A 192 19.36 19.71 6.58
N GLU A 193 19.41 20.67 5.65
CA GLU A 193 20.52 20.86 4.69
C GLU A 193 21.89 21.06 5.37
N LYS A 194 21.91 21.51 6.63
CA LYS A 194 23.14 21.74 7.40
C LYS A 194 23.57 20.52 8.20
N GLN A 195 22.74 19.47 8.25
CA GLN A 195 23.03 18.27 9.01
C GLN A 195 23.70 17.22 8.12
N PRO A 196 24.55 16.35 8.68
CA PRO A 196 24.94 15.13 7.98
C PRO A 196 23.71 14.23 7.75
N PRO A 197 23.74 13.32 6.75
CA PRO A 197 22.65 12.38 6.53
C PRO A 197 22.31 11.57 7.79
N PHE A 198 21.03 11.31 8.01
CA PHE A 198 20.57 10.43 9.08
C PHE A 198 20.26 9.05 8.53
N ASP A 199 20.50 8.02 9.34
CA ASP A 199 20.14 6.64 9.01
C ASP A 199 18.68 6.33 9.40
N TYR A 200 18.19 6.99 10.46
CA TYR A 200 16.83 6.84 10.98
C TYR A 200 16.22 8.19 11.32
N VAL A 201 14.93 8.34 11.04
CA VAL A 201 14.08 9.43 11.53
C VAL A 201 13.03 8.80 12.46
N ILE A 202 12.90 9.33 13.67
CA ILE A 202 11.98 8.84 14.70
C ILE A 202 10.88 9.85 14.92
N ASP A 203 9.63 9.40 14.82
CA ASP A 203 8.46 10.12 15.30
C ASP A 203 8.34 9.98 16.82
N GLY A 204 8.77 11.01 17.55
CA GLY A 204 8.86 11.01 19.01
C GLY A 204 7.53 10.67 19.69
N PRO A 205 6.43 11.37 19.39
CA PRO A 205 5.11 11.05 19.95
C PRO A 205 4.64 9.62 19.68
N ASN A 206 4.78 9.11 18.46
CA ASN A 206 4.38 7.74 18.16
C ASN A 206 5.14 6.72 19.02
N VAL A 207 6.44 6.92 19.21
CA VAL A 207 7.24 6.06 20.11
C VAL A 207 6.87 6.30 21.58
N GLY A 208 6.74 7.54 22.03
CA GLY A 208 6.48 7.88 23.43
C GLY A 208 5.08 7.48 23.92
N TYR A 209 4.11 7.32 23.02
CA TYR A 209 2.75 6.85 23.32
C TYR A 209 2.50 5.38 22.98
N ALA A 210 3.46 4.68 22.34
CA ALA A 210 3.25 3.29 22.00
C ALA A 210 2.96 2.48 23.27
N ASN A 211 1.83 1.78 23.27
CA ASN A 211 1.28 1.00 24.39
C ASN A 211 0.98 1.80 25.67
N GLN A 212 0.68 3.11 25.56
CA GLN A 212 0.31 3.96 26.70
C GLN A 212 -1.21 4.15 26.88
N ASN A 213 -2.03 3.30 26.25
CA ASN A 213 -3.51 3.38 26.31
C ASN A 213 -4.08 2.67 27.56
N PHE A 214 -3.63 3.05 28.74
CA PHE A 214 -4.08 2.51 30.03
C PHE A 214 -4.24 3.64 31.07
N GLU A 215 -4.87 3.35 32.22
CA GLU A 215 -5.04 4.35 33.29
C GLU A 215 -3.69 4.77 33.86
N GLY A 216 -3.41 6.07 33.89
CA GLY A 216 -2.08 6.62 34.23
C GLY A 216 -1.08 6.63 33.06
N GLY A 217 -1.47 6.15 31.87
CA GLY A 217 -0.66 6.22 30.66
C GLY A 217 -0.39 7.66 30.24
N ARG A 218 0.83 7.95 29.81
CA ARG A 218 1.30 9.28 29.40
C ARG A 218 2.46 9.18 28.42
N PHE A 219 2.92 10.32 27.91
CA PHE A 219 4.12 10.35 27.08
C PHE A 219 5.34 9.88 27.88
N GLU A 220 6.00 8.82 27.42
CA GLU A 220 7.11 8.20 28.14
C GLU A 220 8.47 8.53 27.49
N PHE A 221 9.25 9.41 28.13
CA PHE A 221 10.57 9.83 27.63
C PHE A 221 11.58 8.68 27.66
N THR A 222 11.54 7.81 28.67
CA THR A 222 12.49 6.72 28.79
C THR A 222 12.33 5.69 27.68
N GLN A 223 11.10 5.49 27.19
CA GLN A 223 10.79 4.65 26.04
C GLN A 223 11.42 5.19 24.76
N VAL A 224 11.28 6.50 24.48
CA VAL A 224 11.96 7.16 23.35
C VAL A 224 13.48 7.06 23.51
N ALA A 225 14.00 7.31 24.72
CA ALA A 225 15.43 7.21 25.02
C ALA A 225 15.98 5.80 24.76
N ALA A 226 15.23 4.75 25.10
CA ALA A 226 15.65 3.37 24.89
C ALA A 226 15.83 3.06 23.39
N VAL A 227 14.92 3.51 22.55
CA VAL A 227 15.01 3.34 21.07
C VAL A 227 16.22 4.10 20.52
N LEU A 228 16.41 5.37 20.93
CA LEU A 228 17.55 6.18 20.51
C LEU A 228 18.88 5.52 20.91
N GLN A 229 19.01 5.12 22.17
CA GLN A 229 20.22 4.48 22.69
C GLN A 229 20.52 3.15 22.00
N LEU A 230 19.49 2.38 21.62
CA LEU A 230 19.68 1.12 20.87
C LEU A 230 20.28 1.40 19.49
N LEU A 231 19.74 2.39 18.76
CA LEU A 231 20.23 2.74 17.42
C LEU A 231 21.63 3.37 17.49
N GLN A 232 21.88 4.25 18.46
CA GLN A 232 23.20 4.85 18.68
C GLN A 232 24.26 3.80 19.04
N ARG A 233 23.93 2.81 19.87
CA ARG A 233 24.83 1.67 20.17
C ARG A 233 25.18 0.83 18.94
N LYS A 234 24.30 0.82 17.93
CA LYS A 234 24.55 0.21 16.62
C LYS A 234 25.31 1.12 15.65
N GLY A 235 25.82 2.27 16.14
CA GLY A 235 26.54 3.25 15.33
C GLY A 235 25.67 4.01 14.33
N LYS A 236 24.35 4.06 14.54
CA LYS A 236 23.41 4.73 13.64
C LYS A 236 23.21 6.20 14.02
N ARG A 237 23.16 7.07 13.02
CA ARG A 237 22.79 8.49 13.16
C ARG A 237 21.28 8.60 13.12
N VAL A 238 20.71 9.27 14.12
CA VAL A 238 19.26 9.33 14.30
C VAL A 238 18.82 10.78 14.43
N LEU A 239 17.68 11.09 13.79
CA LEU A 239 16.95 12.33 13.97
C LEU A 239 15.63 12.04 14.69
N LEU A 240 15.48 12.54 15.91
CA LEU A 240 14.21 12.58 16.62
C LEU A 240 13.41 13.82 16.18
N ILE A 241 12.21 13.62 15.65
CA ILE A 241 11.23 14.69 15.43
C ILE A 241 10.30 14.73 16.64
N LEU A 242 10.24 15.88 17.30
CA LEU A 242 9.42 16.06 18.50
C LEU A 242 8.72 17.42 18.50
N PRO A 243 7.39 17.49 18.63
CA PRO A 243 6.70 18.78 18.73
C PRO A 243 7.13 19.58 19.96
N ARG A 244 7.27 20.91 19.81
CA ARG A 244 7.67 21.82 20.91
C ARG A 244 6.81 21.70 22.17
N LYS A 245 5.55 21.26 22.06
CA LYS A 245 4.66 21.03 23.20
C LYS A 245 5.18 19.96 24.18
N TYR A 246 5.99 19.02 23.71
CA TYR A 246 6.64 18.00 24.55
C TYR A 246 7.94 18.50 25.20
N ALA A 247 8.37 19.72 24.88
CA ALA A 247 9.53 20.37 25.50
C ALA A 247 9.12 21.44 26.54
N LYS A 248 7.85 21.45 26.96
CA LYS A 248 7.30 22.36 27.97
C LYS A 248 7.22 21.67 29.33
N ASP A 249 7.03 22.45 30.39
CA ASP A 249 6.87 21.93 31.75
C ASP A 249 5.62 21.05 31.91
N VAL A 250 4.59 21.30 31.09
CA VAL A 250 3.33 20.56 31.06
C VAL A 250 3.13 20.04 29.65
N ILE A 251 2.97 18.73 29.54
CA ILE A 251 2.84 18.03 28.25
C ILE A 251 1.36 17.73 28.02
N PRO A 252 0.84 17.84 26.78
CA PRO A 252 -0.52 17.36 26.51
C PRO A 252 -0.57 15.83 26.65
N ASN A 253 -1.55 15.30 27.39
CA ASN A 253 -1.80 13.86 27.41
C ASN A 253 -2.78 13.49 26.30
N HIS A 254 -2.38 12.57 25.42
CA HIS A 254 -3.22 12.07 24.33
C HIS A 254 -3.74 10.65 24.59
N THR A 255 -3.58 10.14 25.81
CA THR A 255 -4.11 8.83 26.21
C THR A 255 -5.51 8.96 26.79
N SER A 256 -6.17 7.82 27.02
CA SER A 256 -7.48 7.75 27.69
C SER A 256 -7.41 7.94 29.21
N SER A 257 -6.23 8.21 29.78
CA SER A 257 -6.03 8.33 31.21
C SER A 257 -6.80 9.52 31.80
N THR A 258 -7.38 9.32 32.98
CA THR A 258 -8.03 10.40 33.73
C THR A 258 -7.05 11.26 34.52
N GLU A 259 -5.80 10.80 34.67
CA GLU A 259 -4.73 11.57 35.31
C GLU A 259 -4.40 12.83 34.52
N ARG A 260 -4.40 13.95 35.25
CA ARG A 260 -4.12 15.29 34.71
C ARG A 260 -2.73 15.80 35.04
N ASP A 261 -1.94 15.08 35.84
CA ASP A 261 -0.56 15.48 36.09
C ASP A 261 0.35 15.05 34.95
N THR A 262 0.47 15.98 34.00
CA THR A 262 1.30 15.81 32.82
C THR A 262 2.59 16.62 32.91
N ARG A 263 2.98 16.99 34.13
CA ARG A 263 4.22 17.72 34.35
C ARG A 263 5.40 16.81 34.08
N ILE A 264 6.36 17.37 33.36
CA ILE A 264 7.62 16.69 33.07
C ILE A 264 8.43 16.53 34.38
N SER A 265 8.91 15.32 34.63
CA SER A 265 9.77 15.07 35.80
C SER A 265 11.16 15.70 35.61
N LYS A 266 11.96 15.74 36.67
CA LYS A 266 13.38 16.18 36.53
C LYS A 266 14.16 15.24 35.60
N VAL A 267 13.92 13.94 35.69
CA VAL A 267 14.58 12.92 34.87
C VAL A 267 14.26 13.14 33.39
N ASP A 268 12.99 13.39 33.07
CA ASP A 268 12.55 13.62 31.70
C ASP A 268 13.16 14.90 31.10
N ARG A 269 13.29 15.96 31.92
CA ARG A 269 14.00 17.19 31.52
C ARG A 269 15.47 16.90 31.20
N ASP A 270 16.15 16.16 32.05
CA ASP A 270 17.55 15.81 31.86
C ASP A 270 17.76 14.99 30.57
N ILE A 271 16.83 14.07 30.25
CA ILE A 271 16.80 13.32 28.99
C ILE A 271 16.65 14.26 27.78
N LEU A 272 15.69 15.18 27.83
CA LEU A 272 15.44 16.11 26.73
C LEU A 272 16.62 17.06 26.48
N GLU A 273 17.24 17.58 27.55
CA GLU A 273 18.42 18.44 27.43
C GLU A 273 19.61 17.68 26.85
N GLU A 274 19.76 16.41 27.19
CA GLU A 274 20.78 15.56 26.58
C GLU A 274 20.55 15.38 25.08
N TRP A 275 19.32 15.14 24.63
CA TRP A 275 19.00 15.05 23.20
C TRP A 275 19.31 16.35 22.44
N LYS A 276 19.02 17.50 23.05
CA LYS A 276 19.37 18.83 22.49
C LYS A 276 20.88 19.00 22.39
N ARG A 277 21.62 18.64 23.45
CA ARG A 277 23.08 18.75 23.51
C ARG A 277 23.77 17.89 22.46
N GLN A 278 23.23 16.71 22.18
CA GLN A 278 23.72 15.82 21.13
C GLN A 278 23.29 16.26 19.71
N ASN A 279 22.45 17.28 19.57
CA ASN A 279 21.87 17.73 18.30
C ASN A 279 21.15 16.60 17.53
N ILE A 280 20.47 15.70 18.26
CA ILE A 280 19.72 14.58 17.68
C ILE A 280 18.22 14.82 17.64
N VAL A 281 17.73 15.94 18.19
CA VAL A 281 16.30 16.28 18.24
C VAL A 281 16.02 17.57 17.47
N TYR A 282 15.00 17.52 16.62
CA TYR A 282 14.39 18.70 16.03
C TYR A 282 13.06 19.00 16.68
N LEU A 283 12.97 20.16 17.35
CA LEU A 283 11.75 20.62 18.00
C LEU A 283 10.82 21.32 17.00
N CYS A 284 9.93 20.56 16.38
CA CYS A 284 9.01 21.07 15.36
C CYS A 284 7.94 21.98 15.96
N HIS A 285 7.59 23.02 15.20
CA HIS A 285 6.53 23.94 15.59
C HIS A 285 5.16 23.24 15.39
N SER A 286 4.14 23.66 16.15
CA SER A 286 2.83 22.99 16.13
C SER A 286 2.09 23.08 14.79
N GLY A 287 2.51 23.96 13.88
CA GLY A 287 1.95 24.02 12.53
C GLY A 287 2.51 22.94 11.60
N LEU A 288 3.66 22.35 11.94
CA LEU A 288 4.31 21.30 11.16
C LEU A 288 3.84 19.88 11.50
N TYR A 289 3.20 19.69 12.65
CA TYR A 289 2.85 18.38 13.21
C TYR A 289 1.35 18.23 13.40
#